data_AF-A0A536B895-F1
#
_entry.id   AF-A0A536B895-F1
#
_cell.length_a   1.000
_cell.length_b   1.000
_cell.length_c   1.000
_cell.angle_alpha   90.00
_cell.angle_beta   90.00
_cell.angle_gamma   90.00
#
_symmetry.space_group_name_H-M   'P 1'
#
loop_
_entity.id
_entity.type
_entity.pdbx_description
1 polymer ?
#
loop_
_entity_poly.entity_id
_entity_poly.type
_entity_poly.pdbx_seq_one_letter_code
_entity_poly.pdbx_strand_id
1 'polypeptide(L)'
;MMVDDSGPPLVYRGAVSVGDFFHDDRFLIGPAIDEAAEHEKLPNAGIVWLSPSAHDVVREARFTPAPDRVASFADLELFLVPDYPVPMKDAEPRHAPAVNPFGFVLHAHEEAFLSKVEASFTGTRADIPIKQQNTMTFLRHARRLDPKRLR
;
A
#
# COMPACT_ATOMS: atom_id res chain seq x y z
N MET A 1 21.48 -3.24 -13.74
CA MET A 1 21.66 -3.73 -12.37
C MET A 1 20.83 -4.99 -12.23
N MET A 2 21.46 -6.17 -12.23
CA MET A 2 20.74 -7.43 -12.03
C MET A 2 20.47 -7.55 -10.54
N VAL A 3 19.20 -7.53 -10.14
CA VAL A 3 18.79 -7.82 -8.77
C VAL A 3 18.99 -9.33 -8.61
N ASP A 4 19.89 -9.71 -7.71
CA ASP A 4 20.06 -11.10 -7.30
C ASP A 4 18.73 -11.61 -6.72
N ASP A 5 18.12 -12.61 -7.38
CA ASP A 5 16.77 -13.11 -7.06
C ASP A 5 16.79 -14.14 -5.92
N SER A 6 17.91 -14.27 -5.20
CA SER A 6 18.09 -15.23 -4.10
C SER A 6 17.74 -14.70 -2.72
N GLY A 7 17.37 -13.42 -2.60
CA GLY A 7 16.94 -12.83 -1.33
C GLY A 7 15.59 -13.40 -0.87
N PRO A 8 15.36 -13.62 0.44
CA PRO A 8 14.05 -14.01 0.92
C PRO A 8 13.03 -12.93 0.48
N PRO A 9 11.87 -13.33 -0.06
CA PRO A 9 10.88 -12.37 -0.51
C PRO A 9 10.46 -11.46 0.65
N LEU A 10 10.46 -10.15 0.42
CA LEU A 10 10.06 -9.16 1.41
C LEU A 10 8.66 -8.64 1.07
N VAL A 11 7.78 -8.68 2.06
CA VAL A 11 6.46 -8.04 1.98
C VAL A 11 6.52 -6.74 2.76
N TYR A 12 6.28 -5.64 2.04
CA TYR A 12 6.20 -4.32 2.65
C TYR A 12 4.89 -4.15 3.42
N ARG A 13 4.98 -3.43 4.53
CA ARG A 13 3.86 -2.87 5.28
C ARG A 13 4.21 -1.44 5.62
N GLY A 14 3.23 -0.55 5.62
CA GLY A 14 3.50 0.84 5.95
C GLY A 14 2.29 1.74 5.78
N ALA A 15 2.49 3.02 6.07
CA ALA A 15 1.50 4.05 5.81
C ALA A 15 2.14 5.13 4.94
N VAL A 16 1.35 5.72 4.06
CA VAL A 16 1.70 6.94 3.32
C VAL A 16 0.94 8.09 3.97
N SER A 17 1.67 9.16 4.32
CA SER A 17 1.13 10.42 4.83
C SER A 17 1.55 11.57 3.92
N VAL A 18 0.81 12.66 3.99
CA VAL A 18 1.12 13.89 3.24
C VAL A 18 0.96 15.08 4.18
N GLY A 19 1.95 15.95 4.20
CA GLY A 19 1.92 17.16 5.01
C GLY A 19 3.31 17.75 5.16
N ASP A 20 3.44 18.64 6.14
CA ASP A 20 4.70 19.34 6.39
C ASP A 20 5.75 18.41 6.99
N PHE A 21 6.98 18.57 6.52
CA PHE A 21 8.17 17.99 7.12
C PHE A 21 9.39 18.84 6.82
N PHE A 22 10.38 18.74 7.68
CA PHE A 22 11.72 19.24 7.47
C PHE A 22 12.60 18.10 6.99
N HIS A 23 13.44 18.42 6.01
CA HIS A 23 14.46 17.52 5.50
C HIS A 23 15.82 18.19 5.70
N ASP A 24 16.67 17.50 6.46
CA ASP A 24 18.12 17.68 6.47
C ASP A 24 18.72 16.43 5.82
N ASP A 25 19.95 16.49 5.28
CA ASP A 25 20.57 15.43 4.46
C ASP A 25 20.48 14.00 5.03
N ARG A 26 20.26 13.87 6.35
CA ARG A 26 20.19 12.60 7.09
C ARG A 26 18.88 12.36 7.83
N PHE A 27 17.99 13.35 7.92
CA PHE A 27 16.82 13.30 8.79
C PHE A 27 15.58 13.87 8.11
N LEU A 28 14.47 13.17 8.30
CA LEU A 28 13.13 13.63 8.00
C LEU A 28 12.39 13.75 9.33
N ILE A 29 11.89 14.95 9.64
CA ILE A 29 11.16 15.21 10.89
C ILE A 29 9.99 16.11 10.59
N GLY A 30 8.82 15.79 11.13
CA GLY A 30 7.66 16.67 11.08
C GLY A 30 6.35 15.89 11.18
N PRO A 31 5.22 16.60 11.23
CA PRO A 31 3.91 16.00 11.46
C PRO A 31 3.57 14.86 10.50
N ALA A 32 3.92 14.98 9.21
CA ALA A 32 3.68 13.91 8.25
C ALA A 32 4.50 12.65 8.56
N ILE A 33 5.75 12.81 8.99
CA ILE A 33 6.62 11.69 9.34
C ILE A 33 6.09 10.99 10.61
N ASP A 34 5.64 11.76 11.59
CA ASP A 34 5.05 11.24 12.83
C ASP A 34 3.78 10.43 12.53
N GLU A 35 2.89 10.94 11.68
CA GLU A 35 1.68 10.22 11.27
C GLU A 35 2.01 8.90 10.54
N ALA A 36 2.97 8.91 9.60
CA ALA A 36 3.39 7.68 8.93
C ALA A 36 3.94 6.66 9.93
N ALA A 37 4.77 7.10 10.88
CA ALA A 37 5.35 6.25 11.92
C ALA A 37 4.28 5.65 12.85
N GLU A 38 3.25 6.42 13.21
CA GLU A 38 2.12 5.96 14.00
C GLU A 38 1.31 4.88 13.26
N HIS A 39 1.10 5.08 11.96
CA HIS A 39 0.20 4.25 11.16
C HIS A 39 0.86 3.02 10.50
N GLU A 40 2.19 2.99 10.35
CA GLU A 40 2.89 1.92 9.60
C GLU A 40 2.74 0.51 10.19
N LYS A 41 2.50 0.41 11.49
CA LYS A 41 2.37 -0.87 12.22
C LYS A 41 0.93 -1.25 12.52
N LEU A 42 -0.06 -0.39 12.26
CA LEU A 42 -1.45 -0.66 12.59
C LEU A 42 -2.06 -1.83 11.79
N PRO A 43 -1.77 -1.98 10.48
CA PRO A 43 -2.31 -3.09 9.72
C PRO A 43 -1.85 -4.44 10.25
N ASN A 44 -2.78 -5.37 10.36
CA ASN A 44 -2.53 -6.79 10.59
C ASN A 44 -2.37 -7.54 9.26
N ALA A 45 -1.60 -6.96 8.34
CA ALA A 45 -1.33 -7.47 6.99
C ALA A 45 -0.06 -6.81 6.41
N GLY A 46 0.45 -7.38 5.32
CA GLY A 46 1.46 -6.79 4.45
C GLY A 46 0.84 -5.83 3.45
N ILE A 47 0.38 -4.68 3.94
CA ILE A 47 -0.32 -3.67 3.14
C ILE A 47 0.36 -2.31 3.37
N VAL A 48 0.53 -1.54 2.30
CA VAL A 48 0.83 -0.11 2.37
C VAL A 48 -0.46 0.64 2.11
N TRP A 49 -0.89 1.47 3.07
CA TRP A 49 -2.17 2.16 3.03
C TRP A 49 -2.01 3.67 3.20
N LEU A 50 -3.02 4.44 2.78
CA LEU A 50 -3.03 5.89 2.97
C LEU A 50 -3.54 6.21 4.37
N SER A 51 -2.73 6.94 5.13
CA SER A 51 -3.16 7.60 6.37
C SER A 51 -4.24 8.67 6.08
N PRO A 52 -4.96 9.17 7.11
CA PRO A 52 -5.97 10.21 6.93
C PRO A 52 -5.51 11.39 6.08
N SER A 53 -4.31 11.94 6.34
CA SER A 53 -3.81 13.10 5.58
C SER A 53 -3.64 12.81 4.09
N ALA A 54 -3.04 11.66 3.75
CA ALA A 54 -2.84 11.26 2.36
C ALA A 54 -4.17 10.95 1.66
N HIS A 55 -5.14 10.37 2.38
CA HIS A 55 -6.47 10.11 1.84
C HIS A 55 -7.20 11.42 1.50
N ASP A 56 -7.13 12.43 2.37
CA ASP A 56 -7.75 13.73 2.11
C ASP A 56 -7.17 14.39 0.85
N VAL A 57 -5.84 14.34 0.65
CA VAL A 57 -5.18 14.88 -0.54
C VAL A 57 -5.62 14.14 -1.82
N VAL A 58 -5.68 12.81 -1.80
CA VAL A 58 -6.16 12.02 -2.95
C VAL A 58 -7.62 12.35 -3.25
N ARG A 59 -8.45 12.48 -2.21
CA ARG A 59 -9.86 12.85 -2.35
C ARG A 59 -10.00 14.23 -2.96
N GLU A 60 -9.26 15.23 -2.50
CA GLU A 60 -9.28 16.58 -3.05
C GLU A 60 -8.90 16.59 -4.53
N ALA A 61 -7.77 15.96 -4.88
CA ALA A 61 -7.30 15.87 -6.27
C ALA A 61 -8.32 15.19 -7.22
N ARG A 62 -9.11 14.24 -6.69
CA ARG A 62 -10.18 13.59 -7.43
C ARG A 62 -11.30 14.56 -7.81
N PHE A 63 -11.65 15.47 -6.91
CA PHE A 63 -12.76 16.40 -7.08
C PHE A 63 -12.34 17.79 -7.62
N THR A 64 -11.04 18.08 -7.74
CA THR A 64 -10.57 19.31 -8.40
C THR A 64 -10.97 19.34 -9.88
N PRO A 65 -11.74 20.34 -10.34
CA PRO A 65 -12.09 20.49 -11.75
C PRO A 65 -10.86 20.87 -12.60
N ALA A 66 -10.90 20.56 -13.90
CA ALA A 66 -9.96 21.16 -14.85
C ALA A 66 -10.24 22.67 -14.96
N PRO A 67 -9.21 23.55 -15.11
CA PRO A 67 -7.81 23.26 -15.43
C PRO A 67 -6.88 23.08 -14.22
N ASP A 68 -7.37 23.29 -12.99
CA ASP A 68 -6.55 23.30 -11.77
C ASP A 68 -6.15 21.90 -11.29
N ARG A 69 -6.64 20.85 -11.96
CA ARG A 69 -6.28 19.47 -11.67
C ARG A 69 -4.81 19.26 -11.97
N VAL A 70 -4.01 19.08 -10.92
CA VAL A 70 -2.62 18.68 -11.06
C VAL A 70 -2.59 17.27 -11.67
N ALA A 71 -2.22 17.18 -12.96
CA ALA A 71 -2.29 15.95 -13.75
C ALA A 71 -1.59 14.75 -13.07
N SER A 72 -0.55 15.00 -12.27
CA SER A 72 0.23 13.96 -11.58
C SER A 72 -0.54 13.19 -10.51
N PHE A 73 -1.62 13.74 -9.94
CA PHE A 73 -2.39 13.06 -8.88
C PHE A 73 -3.54 12.22 -9.42
N ALA A 74 -4.07 12.53 -10.60
CA ALA A 74 -5.12 11.73 -11.23
C ALA A 74 -4.63 10.31 -11.57
N ASP A 75 -3.34 10.17 -11.91
CA ASP A 75 -2.74 8.87 -12.19
C ASP A 75 -2.49 8.02 -10.93
N LEU A 76 -2.48 8.62 -9.73
CA LEU A 76 -2.32 7.86 -8.47
C LEU A 76 -3.49 6.90 -8.24
N GLU A 77 -4.69 7.21 -8.72
CA GLU A 77 -5.84 6.31 -8.62
C GLU A 77 -5.57 4.96 -9.31
N LEU A 78 -4.74 4.93 -10.36
CA LEU A 78 -4.35 3.68 -11.04
C LEU A 78 -3.48 2.77 -10.16
N PHE A 79 -2.82 3.36 -9.15
CA PHE A 79 -1.94 2.65 -8.22
C PHE A 79 -2.59 2.42 -6.86
N LEU A 80 -3.90 2.66 -6.73
CA LEU A 80 -4.64 2.48 -5.49
C LEU A 80 -5.80 1.50 -5.67
N VAL A 81 -6.00 0.67 -4.65
CA VAL A 81 -7.27 0.02 -4.37
C VAL A 81 -8.10 1.01 -3.55
N PRO A 82 -9.18 1.58 -4.09
CA PRO A 82 -10.00 2.52 -3.34
C PRO A 82 -10.80 1.81 -2.26
N ASP A 83 -11.00 2.49 -1.12
CA ASP A 83 -11.94 2.08 -0.06
C ASP A 83 -11.80 0.61 0.42
N TYR A 84 -10.57 0.17 0.66
CA TYR A 84 -10.31 -1.20 1.12
C TYR A 84 -10.46 -1.29 2.65
N PRO A 85 -11.14 -2.33 3.19
CA PRO A 85 -11.21 -2.56 4.64
C PRO A 85 -9.87 -3.10 5.16
N VAL A 86 -8.95 -2.20 5.51
CA VAL A 86 -7.61 -2.57 6.02
C VAL A 86 -7.77 -3.21 7.40
N PRO A 87 -7.35 -4.49 7.59
CA PRO A 87 -7.49 -5.17 8.87
C PRO A 87 -6.49 -4.57 9.87
N MET A 88 -6.97 -4.15 11.04
CA MET A 88 -6.15 -3.55 12.10
C MET A 88 -5.83 -4.56 13.20
N LYS A 89 -4.75 -4.35 13.96
CA LYS A 89 -4.31 -5.30 15.01
C LYS A 89 -5.23 -5.40 16.22
N ASP A 90 -5.98 -4.34 16.54
CA ASP A 90 -6.79 -4.25 17.78
C ASP A 90 -8.08 -3.44 17.57
N ALA A 91 -8.57 -3.35 16.34
CA ALA A 91 -9.74 -2.53 16.00
C ALA A 91 -10.50 -3.13 14.82
N GLU A 92 -11.72 -2.63 14.62
CA GLU A 92 -12.48 -2.85 13.40
C GLU A 92 -11.65 -2.46 12.16
N PRO A 93 -11.87 -3.13 11.02
CA PRO A 93 -11.23 -2.75 9.78
C PRO A 93 -11.44 -1.27 9.47
N ARG A 94 -10.38 -0.57 9.06
CA ARG A 94 -10.48 0.83 8.62
C ARG A 94 -10.56 0.87 7.11
N HIS A 95 -11.62 1.48 6.61
CA HIS A 95 -11.80 1.77 5.21
C HIS A 95 -10.84 2.89 4.78
N ALA A 96 -9.89 2.55 3.90
CA ALA A 96 -8.92 3.49 3.37
C ALA A 96 -8.37 3.02 2.01
N PRO A 97 -7.87 3.93 1.17
CA PRO A 97 -7.13 3.53 -0.02
C PRO A 97 -5.85 2.78 0.34
N ALA A 98 -5.50 1.76 -0.44
CA ALA A 98 -4.29 0.97 -0.28
C ALA A 98 -3.52 0.87 -1.59
N VAL A 99 -2.19 0.80 -1.54
CA VAL A 99 -1.34 0.72 -2.73
C VAL A 99 -1.60 -0.59 -3.46
N ASN A 100 -1.98 -0.51 -4.74
CA ASN A 100 -2.12 -1.66 -5.63
C ASN A 100 -0.75 -2.08 -6.17
N PRO A 101 -0.18 -3.23 -5.72
CA PRO A 101 1.14 -3.65 -6.19
C PRO A 101 1.13 -4.06 -7.66
N PHE A 102 -0.03 -4.42 -8.23
CA PHE A 102 -0.14 -4.84 -9.63
C PHE A 102 -0.06 -3.68 -10.63
N GLY A 103 -0.20 -2.44 -10.16
CA GLY A 103 0.12 -1.25 -10.96
C GLY A 103 1.56 -1.30 -11.52
N PHE A 104 2.49 -1.89 -10.77
CA PHE A 104 3.91 -1.99 -11.11
C PHE A 104 4.33 -3.36 -11.67
N VAL A 105 3.52 -4.40 -11.49
CA VAL A 105 3.83 -5.76 -11.93
C VAL A 105 3.32 -5.98 -13.37
N LEU A 106 4.12 -6.63 -14.20
CA LEU A 106 3.70 -7.10 -15.52
C LEU A 106 2.82 -8.35 -15.35
N HIS A 107 1.76 -8.45 -16.15
CA HIS A 107 0.75 -9.51 -16.02
C HIS A 107 1.34 -10.93 -15.98
N ALA A 108 2.37 -11.19 -16.81
CA ALA A 108 3.05 -12.49 -16.89
C ALA A 108 3.75 -12.92 -15.58
N HIS A 109 3.95 -12.00 -14.64
CA HIS A 109 4.68 -12.24 -13.38
C HIS A 109 3.78 -12.20 -12.14
N GLU A 110 2.45 -12.01 -12.29
CA GLU A 110 1.54 -11.87 -11.14
C GLU A 110 1.52 -13.12 -10.24
N GLU A 111 1.45 -14.32 -10.82
CA GLU A 111 1.42 -15.57 -10.04
C GLU A 111 2.75 -15.81 -9.33
N ALA A 112 3.87 -15.52 -10.00
CA ALA A 112 5.20 -15.61 -9.39
C ALA A 112 5.35 -14.61 -8.24
N PHE A 113 4.82 -13.39 -8.40
CA PHE A 113 4.76 -12.39 -7.34
C PHE A 113 3.93 -12.87 -6.15
N LEU A 114 2.73 -13.38 -6.37
CA LEU A 114 1.86 -13.91 -5.32
C LEU A 114 2.52 -15.05 -4.55
N SER A 115 3.13 -16.00 -5.27
CA SER A 115 3.84 -17.13 -4.66
C SER A 115 5.02 -16.67 -3.81
N LYS A 116 5.81 -15.69 -4.29
CA LYS A 116 6.91 -15.07 -3.52
C LYS A 116 6.39 -14.37 -2.27
N VAL A 117 5.32 -13.59 -2.37
CA VAL A 117 4.70 -12.91 -1.22
C VAL A 117 4.21 -13.93 -0.20
N GLU A 118 3.49 -14.97 -0.62
CA GLU A 118 3.00 -16.02 0.27
C GLU A 118 4.14 -16.75 0.99
N ALA A 119 5.22 -17.07 0.26
CA ALA A 119 6.40 -17.74 0.80
C ALA A 119 7.19 -16.89 1.81
N SER A 120 7.00 -15.56 1.83
CA SER A 120 7.67 -14.67 2.79
C SER A 120 7.16 -14.81 4.23
N PHE A 121 5.96 -15.36 4.42
CA PHE A 121 5.34 -15.53 5.73
C PHE A 121 5.91 -16.76 6.45
N THR A 122 7.22 -16.74 6.70
CA THR A 122 7.93 -17.80 7.40
C THR A 122 7.89 -17.53 8.91
N GLY A 123 7.40 -18.48 9.70
CA GLY A 123 7.53 -18.46 11.15
C GLY A 123 6.38 -19.14 11.88
N THR A 124 6.59 -19.40 13.17
CA THR A 124 5.66 -20.19 14.01
C THR A 124 4.80 -19.34 14.94
N ARG A 125 4.96 -18.02 14.92
CA ARG A 125 4.14 -17.13 15.74
C ARG A 125 2.68 -17.21 15.29
N ALA A 126 1.76 -17.26 16.26
CA ALA A 126 0.33 -17.41 16.00
C ALA A 126 -0.28 -16.29 15.14
N ASP A 127 0.34 -15.10 15.08
CA ASP A 127 -0.12 -13.96 14.29
C ASP A 127 0.32 -14.02 12.81
N ILE A 128 1.26 -14.89 12.44
CA ILE A 128 1.78 -14.99 11.07
C ILE A 128 0.72 -15.52 10.09
N PRO A 129 0.00 -16.63 10.36
CA PRO A 129 -1.04 -17.12 9.46
C PRO A 129 -2.16 -16.10 9.22
N ILE A 130 -2.52 -15.32 10.24
CA ILE A 130 -3.53 -14.26 10.14
C ILE A 130 -3.05 -13.17 9.18
N LYS A 131 -1.80 -12.70 9.34
CA LYS A 131 -1.20 -11.70 8.46
C LYS A 131 -1.07 -12.20 7.03
N GLN A 132 -0.66 -13.46 6.85
CA GLN A 132 -0.58 -14.11 5.54
C GLN A 132 -1.96 -14.11 4.88
N GLN A 133 -2.98 -14.62 5.56
CA GLN A 133 -4.35 -14.67 5.03
C GLN A 133 -4.87 -13.28 4.67
N ASN A 134 -4.71 -12.28 5.54
CA ASN A 134 -5.14 -10.91 5.28
C ASN A 134 -4.42 -10.29 4.07
N THR A 135 -3.12 -10.52 3.96
CA THR A 135 -2.31 -10.05 2.81
C THR A 135 -2.77 -10.69 1.52
N MET A 136 -2.96 -12.02 1.50
CA MET A 136 -3.40 -12.72 0.30
C MET A 136 -4.84 -12.38 -0.09
N THR A 137 -5.72 -12.11 0.88
CA THR A 137 -7.06 -11.57 0.62
C THR A 137 -6.98 -10.22 -0.09
N PHE A 138 -6.15 -9.29 0.41
CA PHE A 138 -5.92 -8.00 -0.21
C PHE A 138 -5.38 -8.12 -1.63
N LEU A 139 -4.32 -8.92 -1.84
CA LEU A 139 -3.71 -9.07 -3.17
C LEU A 139 -4.67 -9.67 -4.20
N ARG A 140 -5.48 -10.66 -3.80
CA ARG A 140 -6.52 -11.21 -4.69
C ARG A 140 -7.58 -10.17 -5.04
N HIS A 141 -7.94 -9.29 -4.12
CA HIS A 141 -8.86 -8.19 -4.37
C HIS A 141 -8.24 -7.14 -5.30
N ALA A 142 -7.02 -6.67 -4.99
CA ALA A 142 -6.27 -5.71 -5.81
C ALA A 142 -6.11 -6.18 -7.26
N ARG A 143 -5.77 -7.46 -7.44
CA ARG A 143 -5.64 -8.08 -8.78
C ARG A 143 -6.93 -8.05 -9.60
N ARG A 144 -8.11 -8.16 -8.97
CA ARG A 144 -9.40 -8.09 -9.68
C ARG A 144 -9.72 -6.69 -10.17
N LEU A 145 -9.21 -5.67 -9.48
CA LEU A 145 -9.44 -4.26 -9.79
C LEU A 145 -8.35 -3.65 -10.68
N ASP A 146 -7.30 -4.40 -11.02
CA ASP A 146 -6.21 -3.89 -11.86
C ASP A 146 -6.75 -3.39 -13.22
N PRO A 147 -6.60 -2.09 -13.54
CA PRO A 147 -7.08 -1.50 -14.79
C PRO A 147 -6.52 -2.20 -16.04
N LYS A 148 -5.33 -2.82 -15.96
CA LYS A 148 -4.74 -3.59 -17.06
C LYS A 148 -5.60 -4.79 -17.49
N ARG A 149 -6.47 -5.29 -16.61
CA ARG A 149 -7.40 -6.40 -16.90
C ARG A 149 -8.76 -5.95 -17.41
N LEU A 150 -9.05 -4.65 -17.34
CA LEU A 150 -10.31 -4.05 -17.81
C LEU A 150 -10.21 -3.50 -19.25
N ARG A 151 -9.05 -3.68 -19.92
CA ARG A 151 -8.76 -3.25 -21.29
C ARG A 151 -8.44 -4.43 -22.19
#